data_AF-A0AA42IGV0-F1
#
_entry.id   AF-A0AA42IGV0-F1
#
_cell.length_a   1.000
_cell.length_b   1.000
_cell.length_c   1.000
_cell.angle_alpha   90.00
_cell.angle_beta   90.00
_cell.angle_gamma   90.00
#
_symmetry.space_group_name_H-M   'P 1'
#
loop_
_entity.id
_entity.type
_entity.pdbx_description
1 polymer ?
#
loop_
_entity_poly.entity_id
_entity_poly.type
_entity_poly.pdbx_seq_one_letter_code
_entity_poly.pdbx_strand_id
1 'polypeptide(L)'
;VISIVGTVITILGIIVTIYFAKQADKHRKAADKHEKQAQRYSNQIKSDLRKINLSNCTDMLKKMLEEVRRLPIDTDQTPKGVKVENLILNIKSYFDGTLSLIDTAGSDREIRRMVSDAQVILHRYERDFLAKVNPLPAPHDLQVSIQDCISNINSKIYSIEG
;
A
#
# COMPACT_ATOMS: atom_id res chain seq x y z
N VAL A 1 29.74 -39.83 -59.11
CA VAL A 1 29.96 -38.38 -58.90
C VAL A 1 28.75 -37.72 -58.25
N ILE A 2 27.55 -37.84 -58.84
CA ILE A 2 26.30 -37.21 -58.32
C ILE A 2 26.00 -37.58 -56.85
N SER A 3 26.16 -38.85 -56.47
CA SER A 3 25.91 -39.30 -55.08
C SER A 3 26.88 -38.71 -54.06
N ILE A 4 28.14 -38.45 -54.42
CA ILE A 4 29.15 -37.91 -53.49
C ILE A 4 28.88 -36.42 -53.25
N VAL A 5 28.50 -35.69 -54.30
CA VAL A 5 28.15 -34.27 -54.23
C VAL A 5 26.90 -34.06 -53.38
N GLY A 6 25.90 -34.94 -53.50
CA GLY A 6 24.69 -34.89 -52.67
C GLY A 6 24.97 -35.06 -51.17
N THR A 7 25.85 -35.99 -50.79
CA THR A 7 26.21 -36.22 -49.37
C THR A 7 26.94 -35.02 -48.76
N VAL A 8 27.83 -34.38 -49.53
CA VAL A 8 28.58 -33.19 -49.06
C VAL A 8 27.64 -32.01 -48.78
N ILE A 9 26.66 -31.77 -49.64
CA ILE A 9 25.67 -30.69 -49.45
C ILE A 9 24.82 -30.95 -48.19
N THR A 10 24.40 -32.19 -47.98
CA THR A 10 23.61 -32.57 -46.78
C THR A 10 24.40 -32.36 -45.49
N ILE A 11 25.69 -32.73 -45.46
CA ILE A 11 26.55 -32.52 -44.28
C ILE A 11 26.70 -31.03 -43.98
N LEU A 12 26.92 -30.19 -44.99
CA LEU A 12 27.01 -28.74 -44.82
C LEU A 12 25.69 -28.14 -44.32
N GLY A 13 24.54 -28.60 -44.83
CA GLY A 13 23.22 -28.18 -44.36
C GLY A 13 22.97 -28.51 -42.89
N ILE A 14 23.40 -29.70 -42.44
CA ILE A 14 23.30 -30.11 -41.03
C ILE A 14 24.18 -29.21 -40.13
N ILE A 15 25.40 -28.89 -40.55
CA ILE A 15 26.31 -28.03 -39.77
C ILE A 15 25.71 -26.63 -39.59
N VAL A 16 25.18 -26.04 -40.67
CA VAL A 16 24.53 -24.72 -40.62
C VAL A 16 23.30 -24.74 -39.72
N THR A 17 22.47 -25.78 -39.82
CA THR A 17 21.27 -25.94 -38.98
C THR A 17 21.62 -26.06 -37.50
N ILE A 18 22.64 -26.83 -37.14
CA ILE A 18 23.11 -26.97 -35.75
C ILE A 18 23.66 -25.64 -35.22
N TYR A 19 24.40 -24.89 -36.04
CA TYR A 19 24.92 -23.58 -35.66
C TYR A 19 23.78 -22.60 -35.31
N PHE A 20 22.78 -22.47 -36.19
CA PHE A 20 21.64 -21.61 -35.94
C PHE A 20 20.80 -22.05 -34.73
N ALA A 21 20.59 -23.37 -34.55
CA ALA A 21 19.88 -23.90 -33.39
C ALA A 21 20.60 -23.55 -32.07
N LYS A 22 21.93 -23.69 -32.02
CA LYS A 22 22.73 -23.33 -30.84
C LYS A 22 22.69 -21.84 -30.54
N GLN A 23 22.70 -21.00 -31.58
CA GLN A 23 22.59 -19.55 -31.40
C GLN A 23 21.20 -19.18 -30.86
N ALA A 24 20.13 -19.77 -31.40
CA ALA A 24 18.76 -19.57 -30.91
C ALA A 24 18.59 -19.98 -29.44
N ASP A 25 19.14 -21.13 -29.02
CA ASP A 25 19.11 -21.58 -27.63
C ASP A 25 19.84 -20.62 -26.67
N LYS A 26 20.95 -20.03 -27.11
CA LYS A 26 21.68 -19.03 -26.33
C LYS A 26 20.85 -17.76 -26.15
N HIS A 27 20.19 -17.30 -27.21
CA HIS A 27 19.30 -16.12 -27.15
C HIS A 27 18.09 -16.37 -26.26
N ARG A 28 17.47 -17.56 -26.33
CA ARG A 28 16.34 -17.93 -25.46
C ARG A 28 16.72 -17.93 -23.99
N LYS A 29 17.87 -18.52 -23.63
CA LYS A 29 18.37 -18.52 -22.24
C LYS A 29 18.71 -17.12 -21.73
N ALA A 30 19.16 -16.22 -22.61
CA ALA A 30 19.39 -14.82 -22.24
C ALA A 30 18.05 -14.10 -21.98
N ALA A 31 17.06 -14.28 -22.85
CA ALA A 31 15.71 -13.71 -22.68
C ALA A 31 15.07 -14.17 -21.36
N ASP A 32 15.10 -15.47 -21.04
CA ASP A 32 14.56 -16.01 -19.79
C ASP A 32 15.25 -15.41 -18.55
N LYS A 33 16.56 -15.13 -18.62
CA LYS A 33 17.30 -14.48 -17.52
C LYS A 33 16.87 -13.04 -17.34
N HIS A 34 16.73 -12.29 -18.43
CA HIS A 34 16.26 -10.91 -18.39
C HIS A 34 14.82 -10.83 -17.85
N GLU A 35 13.94 -11.75 -18.25
CA GLU A 35 12.57 -11.81 -17.74
C GLU A 35 12.54 -12.10 -16.23
N LYS A 36 13.30 -13.10 -15.77
CA LYS A 36 13.38 -13.42 -14.33
C LYS A 36 13.95 -12.27 -13.51
N GLN A 37 14.94 -11.55 -14.05
CA GLN A 37 15.47 -10.35 -13.39
C GLN A 37 14.44 -9.23 -13.35
N ALA A 38 13.75 -8.96 -14.46
CA ALA A 38 12.68 -7.95 -14.53
C ALA A 38 11.54 -8.26 -13.54
N GLN A 39 11.14 -9.52 -13.41
CA GLN A 39 10.15 -9.94 -12.41
C GLN A 39 10.64 -9.69 -10.98
N ARG A 40 11.90 -10.01 -10.66
CA ARG A 40 12.49 -9.72 -9.34
C ARG A 40 12.52 -8.23 -9.04
N TYR A 41 13.00 -7.42 -9.98
CA TYR A 41 13.01 -5.96 -9.83
C TYR A 41 11.60 -5.40 -9.68
N SER A 42 10.63 -5.87 -10.47
CA SER A 42 9.24 -5.45 -10.32
C SER A 42 8.68 -5.80 -8.93
N ASN A 43 9.00 -6.97 -8.39
CA ASN A 43 8.55 -7.36 -7.05
C ASN A 43 9.21 -6.54 -5.95
N GLN A 44 10.50 -6.21 -6.09
CA GLN A 44 11.20 -5.29 -5.18
C GLN A 44 10.56 -3.90 -5.20
N ILE A 45 10.35 -3.32 -6.40
CA ILE A 45 9.71 -2.01 -6.55
C ILE A 45 8.31 -1.99 -5.93
N LYS A 46 7.51 -3.06 -6.13
CA LYS A 46 6.19 -3.17 -5.50
C LYS A 46 6.27 -3.20 -3.98
N SER A 47 7.25 -3.91 -3.43
CA SER A 47 7.49 -3.98 -1.98
C SER A 47 7.91 -2.61 -1.41
N ASP A 48 8.83 -1.93 -2.08
CA ASP A 48 9.32 -0.61 -1.68
C ASP A 48 8.21 0.44 -1.76
N LEU A 49 7.42 0.45 -2.84
CA LEU A 49 6.28 1.34 -2.99
C LEU A 49 5.24 1.11 -1.89
N ARG A 50 4.93 -0.15 -1.58
CA ARG A 50 4.04 -0.50 -0.49
C ARG A 50 4.58 0.00 0.85
N LYS A 51 5.88 -0.17 1.11
CA LYS A 51 6.53 0.35 2.32
C LYS A 51 6.40 1.87 2.43
N ILE A 52 6.65 2.59 1.35
CA ILE A 52 6.50 4.06 1.29
C ILE A 52 5.05 4.46 1.60
N ASN A 53 4.07 3.80 0.96
CA ASN A 53 2.66 4.09 1.20
C ASN A 53 2.26 3.85 2.65
N LEU A 54 2.66 2.73 3.24
CA LEU A 54 2.40 2.42 4.65
C LEU A 54 3.09 3.42 5.59
N SER A 55 4.33 3.83 5.31
CA SER A 55 5.04 4.85 6.09
C SER A 55 4.30 6.20 6.04
N ASN A 56 3.84 6.60 4.86
CA ASN A 56 3.06 7.82 4.68
C ASN A 56 1.73 7.75 5.44
N CYS A 57 1.06 6.59 5.43
CA CYS A 57 -0.15 6.36 6.23
C CYS A 57 0.12 6.58 7.72
N THR A 58 1.19 6.01 8.25
CA THR A 58 1.59 6.20 9.65
C THR A 58 1.77 7.68 9.99
N ASP A 59 2.43 8.46 9.14
CA ASP A 59 2.66 9.89 9.39
C ASP A 59 1.37 10.71 9.31
N MET A 60 0.46 10.38 8.40
CA MET A 60 -0.87 11.00 8.34
C MET A 60 -1.69 10.68 9.59
N LEU A 61 -1.69 9.42 10.05
CA LEU A 61 -2.39 9.01 11.27
C LEU A 61 -1.80 9.65 12.53
N LYS A 62 -0.48 9.86 12.60
CA LYS A 62 0.15 10.62 13.70
C LYS A 62 -0.33 12.07 13.73
N LYS A 63 -0.36 12.74 12.57
CA LYS A 63 -0.90 14.12 12.47
C LYS A 63 -2.38 14.17 12.84
N MET A 64 -3.15 13.19 12.39
CA MET A 64 -4.56 13.03 12.74
C MET A 64 -4.74 12.88 14.27
N LEU A 65 -3.90 12.09 14.93
CA LEU A 65 -3.96 11.89 16.37
C LEU A 65 -3.78 13.22 17.14
N GLU A 66 -2.90 14.10 16.67
CA GLU A 66 -2.74 15.44 17.25
C GLU A 66 -3.99 16.31 17.09
N GLU A 67 -4.70 16.22 15.96
CA GLU A 67 -5.97 16.93 15.77
C GLU A 67 -7.09 16.33 16.63
N VAL A 68 -7.16 15.00 16.75
CA VAL A 68 -8.14 14.31 17.59
C VAL A 68 -7.98 14.68 19.07
N ARG A 69 -6.73 14.88 19.55
CA ARG A 69 -6.48 15.34 20.93
C ARG A 69 -7.03 16.73 21.23
N ARG A 70 -7.32 17.53 20.20
CA ARG A 70 -7.92 18.87 20.33
C ARG A 70 -9.44 18.84 20.31
N LEU A 71 -10.05 17.69 20.02
CA LEU A 71 -11.51 17.55 20.07
C LEU A 71 -12.00 17.66 21.52
N PRO A 72 -13.07 18.44 21.77
CA PRO A 72 -13.64 18.54 23.10
C PRO A 72 -14.32 17.24 23.51
N ILE A 73 -14.26 16.93 24.80
CA ILE A 73 -14.91 15.75 25.40
C ILE A 73 -16.42 16.00 25.57
N ASP A 74 -16.81 17.26 25.77
CA ASP A 74 -18.18 17.69 26.02
C ASP A 74 -18.50 18.91 25.12
N THR A 75 -19.71 18.97 24.59
CA THR A 75 -20.18 20.09 23.76
C THR A 75 -20.13 21.42 24.51
N ASP A 76 -20.36 21.42 25.82
CA ASP A 76 -20.40 22.61 26.67
C ASP A 76 -18.99 23.09 27.08
N GLN A 77 -17.97 22.25 26.93
CA GLN A 77 -16.59 22.56 27.29
C GLN A 77 -15.71 22.94 26.09
N THR A 78 -16.33 23.35 24.98
CA THR A 78 -15.58 23.79 23.79
C THR A 78 -14.75 25.04 24.12
N PRO A 79 -13.41 25.00 24.02
CA PRO A 79 -12.58 26.16 24.33
C PRO A 79 -12.89 27.34 23.40
N LYS A 80 -12.91 28.56 23.95
CA LYS A 80 -13.18 29.77 23.16
C LYS A 80 -12.20 29.89 21.98
N GLY A 81 -12.73 30.07 20.77
CA GLY A 81 -11.96 30.21 19.54
C GLY A 81 -11.69 28.90 18.78
N VAL A 82 -12.05 27.74 19.33
CA VAL A 82 -11.93 26.45 18.64
C VAL A 82 -13.12 26.25 17.71
N LYS A 83 -12.84 26.04 16.41
CA LYS A 83 -13.83 25.63 15.42
C LYS A 83 -13.80 24.10 15.29
N VAL A 84 -14.62 23.41 16.09
CA VAL A 84 -14.67 21.94 16.13
C VAL A 84 -14.99 21.34 14.76
N GLU A 85 -15.88 21.99 13.99
CA GLU A 85 -16.18 21.60 12.60
C GLU A 85 -14.92 21.56 11.71
N ASN A 86 -14.02 22.53 11.85
CA ASN A 86 -12.76 22.54 11.11
C ASN A 86 -11.82 21.42 11.57
N LEU A 87 -11.79 21.10 12.87
CA LEU A 87 -11.01 19.97 13.38
C LEU A 87 -11.52 18.66 12.78
N ILE A 88 -12.84 18.44 12.79
CA ILE A 88 -13.47 17.25 12.22
C ILE A 88 -13.17 17.16 10.72
N LEU A 89 -13.28 18.27 9.98
CA LEU A 89 -12.97 18.30 8.55
C LEU A 89 -11.50 17.93 8.27
N ASN A 90 -10.57 18.47 9.06
CA ASN A 90 -9.15 18.13 8.94
C ASN A 90 -8.89 16.65 9.22
N ILE A 91 -9.52 16.09 10.27
CA ILE A 91 -9.41 14.67 10.63
C ILE A 91 -9.95 13.80 9.48
N LYS A 92 -11.11 14.15 8.91
CA LYS A 92 -11.67 13.46 7.72
C LYS A 92 -10.71 13.49 6.53
N SER A 93 -10.09 14.64 6.25
CA SER A 93 -9.10 14.73 5.18
C SER A 93 -7.90 13.81 5.40
N TYR A 94 -7.44 13.62 6.64
CA TYR A 94 -6.39 12.64 6.94
C TYR A 94 -6.87 11.20 6.75
N PHE A 95 -8.14 10.88 7.07
CA PHE A 95 -8.71 9.55 6.84
C PHE A 95 -8.76 9.24 5.34
N ASP A 96 -9.28 10.18 4.55
CA ASP A 96 -9.41 10.00 3.09
C ASP A 96 -8.04 9.85 2.44
N GLY A 97 -7.07 10.66 2.84
CA GLY A 97 -5.69 10.54 2.37
C GLY A 97 -5.06 9.20 2.76
N THR A 98 -5.25 8.74 3.99
CA THR A 98 -4.76 7.42 4.45
C THR A 98 -5.39 6.28 3.66
N LEU A 99 -6.72 6.31 3.47
CA LEU A 99 -7.44 5.27 2.72
C LEU A 99 -7.09 5.28 1.22
N SER A 100 -6.66 6.41 0.66
CA SER A 100 -6.21 6.51 -0.73
C SER A 100 -4.87 5.82 -1.00
N LEU A 101 -4.04 5.68 0.05
CA LEU A 101 -2.71 5.07 -0.03
C LEU A 101 -2.74 3.55 0.22
N ILE A 102 -3.82 3.04 0.80
CA ILE A 102 -3.99 1.61 1.09
C ILE A 102 -4.81 0.97 -0.02
N ASP A 103 -4.22 -0.03 -0.69
CA ASP A 103 -4.90 -0.75 -1.76
C ASP A 103 -6.23 -1.35 -1.29
N THR A 104 -7.26 -1.22 -2.13
CA THR A 104 -8.60 -1.77 -1.87
C THR A 104 -8.63 -3.30 -1.87
N ALA A 105 -7.65 -3.93 -2.52
CA ALA A 105 -7.50 -5.36 -2.61
C ALA A 105 -6.06 -5.76 -2.24
N GLY A 106 -5.91 -6.90 -1.57
CA GLY A 106 -4.60 -7.46 -1.24
C GLY A 106 -4.33 -7.52 0.26
N SER A 107 -3.04 -7.52 0.60
CA SER A 107 -2.55 -7.92 1.93
C SER A 107 -2.68 -6.87 3.03
N ASP A 108 -3.16 -5.67 2.71
CA ASP A 108 -3.37 -4.55 3.65
C ASP A 108 -4.87 -4.28 3.93
N ARG A 109 -5.74 -5.20 3.51
CA ARG A 109 -7.20 -5.07 3.68
C ARG A 109 -7.62 -4.91 5.14
N GLU A 110 -6.92 -5.55 6.06
CA GLU A 110 -7.16 -5.42 7.50
C GLU A 110 -6.87 -4.01 8.00
N ILE A 111 -5.73 -3.43 7.62
CA ILE A 111 -5.38 -2.04 7.94
C ILE A 111 -6.44 -1.10 7.39
N ARG A 112 -6.84 -1.28 6.12
CA ARG A 112 -7.90 -0.48 5.51
C ARG A 112 -9.22 -0.56 6.28
N ARG A 113 -9.58 -1.76 6.76
CA ARG A 113 -10.77 -1.97 7.59
C ARG A 113 -10.64 -1.23 8.92
N MET A 114 -9.52 -1.36 9.62
CA MET A 114 -9.31 -0.65 10.89
C MET A 114 -9.41 0.87 10.74
N VAL A 115 -8.81 1.44 9.69
CA VAL A 115 -8.90 2.87 9.38
C VAL A 115 -10.36 3.27 9.07
N SER A 116 -11.10 2.42 8.37
CA SER A 116 -12.52 2.65 8.08
C SER A 116 -13.38 2.58 9.36
N ASP A 117 -13.10 1.64 10.26
CA ASP A 117 -13.78 1.50 11.54
C ASP A 117 -13.53 2.73 12.43
N ALA A 118 -12.29 3.24 12.46
CA ALA A 118 -11.94 4.50 13.12
C ALA A 118 -12.68 5.71 12.51
N GLN A 119 -12.84 5.74 11.18
CA GLN A 119 -13.62 6.78 10.51
C GLN A 119 -15.10 6.74 10.95
N VAL A 120 -15.68 5.55 11.16
CA VAL A 120 -17.05 5.40 11.70
C VAL A 120 -17.17 5.97 13.12
N ILE A 121 -16.15 5.79 13.96
CA ILE A 121 -16.08 6.38 15.31
C ILE A 121 -16.13 7.92 15.21
N LEU A 122 -15.35 8.52 14.32
CA LEU A 122 -15.40 9.97 14.08
C LEU A 122 -16.78 10.44 13.60
N HIS A 123 -17.44 9.70 12.70
CA HIS A 123 -18.77 10.07 12.19
C HIS A 123 -19.82 10.03 13.30
N ARG A 124 -19.72 9.09 14.23
CA ARG A 124 -20.60 9.05 15.41
C ARG A 124 -20.35 10.24 16.32
N TYR A 125 -19.08 10.54 16.61
CA TYR A 125 -18.68 11.72 17.38
C TYR A 125 -19.24 13.00 16.76
N GLU A 126 -19.05 13.21 15.45
CA GLU A 126 -19.55 14.37 14.73
C GLU A 126 -21.06 14.51 14.82
N ARG A 127 -21.80 13.42 14.57
CA ARG A 127 -23.26 13.42 14.64
C ARG A 127 -23.76 13.84 16.03
N ASP A 128 -23.16 13.28 17.08
CA ASP A 128 -23.59 13.54 18.45
C ASP A 128 -23.21 14.97 18.88
N PHE A 129 -22.03 15.45 18.47
CA PHE A 129 -21.59 16.83 18.65
C PHE A 129 -22.54 17.83 17.98
N LEU A 130 -22.95 17.57 16.73
CA LEU A 130 -23.92 18.38 16.00
C LEU A 130 -25.32 18.35 16.62
N ALA A 131 -25.69 17.23 17.24
CA ALA A 131 -26.93 17.09 17.99
C ALA A 131 -26.90 17.83 19.35
N LYS A 132 -25.76 18.44 19.72
CA LYS A 132 -25.53 19.08 21.04
C LYS A 132 -25.74 18.12 22.21
N VAL A 133 -25.38 16.85 22.00
CA VAL A 133 -25.34 15.83 23.03
C VAL A 133 -23.88 15.49 23.29
N ASN A 134 -23.55 15.13 24.52
CA ASN A 134 -22.20 14.69 24.87
C ASN A 134 -21.74 13.56 23.94
N PRO A 135 -20.68 13.77 23.15
CA PRO A 135 -20.32 12.84 22.08
C PRO A 135 -19.93 11.47 22.61
N LEU A 136 -20.54 10.41 22.06
CA LEU A 136 -20.23 9.02 22.34
C LEU A 136 -20.06 8.27 21.02
N PRO A 137 -18.84 7.84 20.65
CA PRO A 137 -17.69 7.60 21.51
C PRO A 137 -16.89 8.86 21.85
N ALA A 138 -16.19 8.81 23.00
CA ALA A 138 -15.35 9.92 23.44
C ALA A 138 -14.14 10.09 22.49
N PRO A 139 -13.53 11.29 22.40
CA PRO A 139 -12.31 11.48 21.61
C PRO A 139 -11.20 10.47 21.93
N HIS A 140 -11.16 9.98 23.18
CA HIS A 140 -10.22 8.95 23.60
C HIS A 140 -10.37 7.63 22.82
N ASP A 141 -11.60 7.18 22.56
CA ASP A 141 -11.85 5.94 21.82
C ASP A 141 -11.33 6.04 20.38
N LEU A 142 -11.47 7.23 19.78
CA LEU A 142 -10.89 7.52 18.47
C LEU A 142 -9.35 7.52 18.51
N GLN A 143 -8.75 8.08 19.58
CA GLN A 143 -7.30 8.04 19.76
C GLN A 143 -6.77 6.60 19.86
N VAL A 144 -7.43 5.75 20.66
CA VAL A 144 -7.06 4.34 20.80
C VAL A 144 -7.15 3.62 19.44
N SER A 145 -8.26 3.80 18.72
CA SER A 145 -8.43 3.18 17.41
C SER A 145 -7.37 3.63 16.39
N ILE A 146 -6.99 4.91 16.37
CA ILE A 146 -5.90 5.42 15.52
C ILE A 146 -4.54 4.86 15.95
N GLN A 147 -4.27 4.73 17.25
CA GLN A 147 -3.03 4.14 17.77
C GLN A 147 -2.91 2.66 17.41
N ASP A 148 -4.01 1.91 17.44
CA ASP A 148 -4.06 0.52 17.00
C ASP A 148 -3.77 0.38 15.50
N CYS A 149 -4.31 1.31 14.68
CA CYS A 149 -3.99 1.38 13.26
C CYS A 149 -2.50 1.62 13.03
N ILE A 150 -1.91 2.61 13.72
CA ILE A 150 -0.48 2.92 13.62
C ILE A 150 0.37 1.71 14.01
N SER A 151 0.02 1.04 15.10
CA SER A 151 0.75 -0.12 15.60
C SER A 151 0.72 -1.29 14.61
N ASN A 152 -0.45 -1.55 14.00
CA ASN A 152 -0.59 -2.58 12.97
C ASN A 152 0.18 -2.25 11.69
N ILE A 153 0.12 -0.99 11.24
CA ILE A 153 0.89 -0.54 10.06
C ILE A 153 2.39 -0.72 10.31
N ASN A 154 2.90 -0.29 11.46
CA ASN A 154 4.31 -0.43 11.80
C ASN A 154 4.73 -1.91 11.84
N SER A 155 3.91 -2.76 12.45
CA SER A 155 4.13 -4.22 12.47
C SER A 155 4.20 -4.79 11.05
N LYS A 156 3.36 -4.28 10.14
CA LYS A 156 3.38 -4.67 8.74
C LYS A 156 4.62 -4.18 8.00
N ILE A 157 5.06 -2.95 8.25
CA ILE A 157 6.30 -2.41 7.70
C ILE A 157 7.48 -3.29 8.12
N TYR A 158 7.60 -3.64 9.41
CA TYR A 158 8.65 -4.53 9.89
C TYR A 158 8.59 -5.90 9.20
N SER A 159 7.40 -6.47 9.00
CA SER A 159 7.26 -7.75 8.27
C SER A 159 7.68 -7.69 6.79
N ILE A 160 7.71 -6.50 6.19
CA ILE A 160 8.20 -6.28 4.83
C ILE A 160 9.73 -6.09 4.83
N GLU A 161 10.30 -5.56 5.91
CA GLU A 161 11.74 -5.37 6.09
C GLU A 161 12.48 -6.69 6.37
N GLY A 162 11.84 -7.63 7.06
CA GLY A 162 12.41 -8.93 7.45
C GLY A 162 12.78 -8.97 8.92
#